data_AF-Q848P5-F1
#
_entry.id   AF-Q848P5-F1
#
_cell.length_a   1.000
_cell.length_b   1.000
_cell.length_c   1.000
_cell.angle_alpha   90.00
_cell.angle_beta   90.00
_cell.angle_gamma   90.00
#
_symmetry.space_group_name_H-M   'P 1'
#
loop_
_entity.id
_entity.type
_entity.pdbx_description
1 polymer ?
#
loop_
_entity_poly.entity_id
_entity_poly.type
_entity_poly.pdbx_seq_one_letter_code
_entity_poly.pdbx_strand_id
1 'polypeptide(L)'
;MLFTKFLKKTLMVARQQFLNSSIQKLVVTVPNLTPRLTEEIYFSLEELGLKKDRVTVISQVQSYMYYVLCQKPEIWANEVALFTYDETGLFYYNLTMNKRMQPYAVIVDRIDLSHELTPQMFQEEPLERVLYRLEKLLNQVLYKKLTSAVFMTGKGFEGNWVRDVLVRLSSSRRVFVGQNLYAKGACFAAKGFADESFRNYVFLSDEMITSTITLRLYEDAKEVEYSMVKAGTPWWKAEHTVTVILDETKELCFTVSNLLKREPLQEVFSLDGMVERENKTIRLAITVHFVDRFTAVVTVRDTGFGEFYATNYRIWEQTLTL
;
A
#
# COMPACT_ATOMS: atom_id res chain seq x y z
N MET A 1 -20.02 8.59 -19.48
CA MET A 1 -18.99 8.71 -18.42
C MET A 1 -18.38 10.11 -18.38
N LEU A 2 -18.64 10.88 -17.32
CA LEU A 2 -18.01 12.19 -17.09
C LEU A 2 -16.51 12.04 -16.79
N PHE A 3 -16.13 11.01 -16.04
CA PHE A 3 -14.75 10.72 -15.67
C PHE A 3 -13.86 10.37 -16.87
N THR A 4 -14.30 9.50 -17.79
CA THR A 4 -13.58 9.22 -19.05
C THR A 4 -13.34 10.51 -19.85
N LYS A 5 -14.33 11.41 -19.93
CA LYS A 5 -14.18 12.72 -20.61
C LYS A 5 -13.15 13.60 -19.92
N PHE A 6 -13.13 13.62 -18.58
CA PHE A 6 -12.14 14.34 -17.79
C PHE A 6 -10.73 13.80 -18.07
N LEU A 7 -10.53 12.48 -17.94
CA LEU A 7 -9.24 11.82 -18.22
C LEU A 7 -8.76 12.10 -19.64
N LYS A 8 -9.65 12.00 -20.64
CA LYS A 8 -9.33 12.33 -22.04
C LYS A 8 -8.81 13.76 -22.17
N LYS A 9 -9.48 14.74 -21.57
CA LYS A 9 -9.03 16.15 -21.61
C LYS A 9 -7.68 16.33 -20.92
N THR A 10 -7.48 15.75 -19.73
CA THR A 10 -6.20 15.83 -19.00
C THR A 10 -5.05 15.24 -19.81
N LEU A 11 -5.25 14.07 -20.42
CA LEU A 11 -4.26 13.42 -21.27
C LEU A 11 -3.99 14.21 -22.55
N MET A 12 -5.00 14.89 -23.12
CA MET A 12 -4.81 15.78 -24.27
C MET A 12 -3.88 16.96 -23.94
N VAL A 13 -4.02 17.56 -22.74
CA VAL A 13 -3.12 18.64 -22.30
C VAL A 13 -1.68 18.13 -22.19
N ALA A 14 -1.47 16.94 -21.63
CA ALA A 14 -0.14 16.33 -21.58
C ALA A 14 0.42 16.06 -23.00
N ARG A 15 -0.40 15.54 -23.92
CA ARG A 15 0.03 15.27 -25.31
C ARG A 15 0.40 16.54 -26.08
N GLN A 16 -0.20 17.69 -25.77
CA GLN A 16 0.17 18.96 -26.40
C GLN A 16 1.60 19.39 -26.02
N GLN A 17 2.05 19.07 -24.81
CA GLN A 17 3.42 19.36 -24.36
C GLN A 17 4.44 18.34 -24.88
N PHE A 18 4.03 17.07 -25.04
CA PHE A 18 4.89 15.97 -25.47
C PHE A 18 4.43 15.41 -26.83
N LEU A 19 4.53 16.25 -27.87
CA LEU A 19 4.19 15.88 -29.23
C LEU A 19 4.95 14.60 -29.64
N ASN A 20 4.25 13.68 -30.31
CA ASN A 20 4.78 12.41 -30.82
C ASN A 20 5.34 11.42 -29.78
N SER A 21 5.12 11.64 -28.48
CA SER A 21 5.51 10.70 -27.44
C SER A 21 4.34 9.79 -27.03
N SER A 22 4.62 8.51 -26.83
CA SER A 22 3.66 7.56 -26.23
C SER A 22 3.77 7.57 -24.71
N ILE A 23 2.64 7.38 -24.01
CA ILE A 23 2.64 7.19 -22.56
C ILE A 23 3.18 5.80 -22.25
N GLN A 24 4.39 5.72 -21.68
CA GLN A 24 5.02 4.48 -21.24
C GLN A 24 4.36 3.95 -19.96
N LYS A 25 4.20 4.82 -18.95
CA LYS A 25 3.53 4.50 -17.68
C LYS A 25 2.66 5.67 -17.24
N LEU A 26 1.45 5.38 -16.78
CA LEU A 26 0.53 6.32 -16.16
C LEU A 26 0.23 5.85 -14.74
N VAL A 27 0.37 6.74 -13.77
CA VAL A 27 -0.05 6.49 -12.40
C VAL A 27 -1.17 7.46 -12.04
N VAL A 28 -2.26 6.92 -11.50
CA VAL A 28 -3.37 7.70 -10.95
C VAL A 28 -3.34 7.54 -9.44
N THR A 29 -3.31 8.67 -8.72
CA THR A 29 -3.41 8.66 -7.26
C THR A 29 -4.82 9.02 -6.80
N VAL A 30 -5.32 8.29 -5.81
CA VAL A 30 -6.64 8.49 -5.18
C VAL A 30 -6.49 8.60 -3.66
N PRO A 31 -7.41 9.25 -2.92
CA PRO A 31 -7.31 9.38 -1.46
C PRO A 31 -7.13 8.05 -0.74
N ASN A 32 -8.00 7.08 -1.01
CA ASN A 32 -7.93 5.71 -0.51
C ASN A 32 -8.17 4.74 -1.66
N LEU A 33 -7.49 3.60 -1.64
CA LEU A 33 -7.71 2.57 -2.64
C LEU A 33 -8.92 1.72 -2.22
N THR A 34 -9.97 1.73 -3.04
CA THR A 34 -11.07 0.78 -2.89
C THR A 34 -11.18 -0.07 -4.16
N PRO A 35 -11.62 -1.34 -4.08
CA PRO A 35 -11.79 -2.20 -5.25
C PRO A 35 -12.64 -1.51 -6.34
N ARG A 36 -13.81 -1.00 -5.93
CA ARG A 36 -14.74 -0.31 -6.83
C ARG A 36 -14.13 0.89 -7.55
N LEU A 37 -13.53 1.83 -6.81
CA LEU A 37 -12.92 3.03 -7.42
C LEU A 37 -11.78 2.64 -8.37
N THR A 38 -10.97 1.65 -7.96
CA THR A 38 -9.85 1.16 -8.75
C THR A 38 -10.32 0.55 -10.08
N GLU A 39 -11.37 -0.27 -10.05
CA GLU A 39 -11.97 -0.87 -11.24
C GLU A 39 -12.60 0.16 -12.17
N GLU A 40 -13.35 1.12 -11.63
CA GLU A 40 -13.96 2.20 -12.42
C GLU A 40 -12.90 3.05 -13.13
N ILE A 41 -11.75 3.30 -12.47
CA ILE A 41 -10.61 4.00 -13.08
C ILE A 41 -9.99 3.18 -14.20
N TYR A 42 -9.73 1.89 -13.96
CA TYR A 42 -9.16 1.02 -14.99
C TYR A 42 -10.06 0.90 -16.21
N PHE A 43 -11.37 0.70 -16.01
CA PHE A 43 -12.35 0.64 -17.09
C PHE A 43 -12.33 1.94 -17.92
N SER A 44 -12.34 3.10 -17.26
CA SER A 44 -12.34 4.40 -17.95
C SER A 44 -11.05 4.65 -18.74
N LEU A 45 -9.90 4.16 -18.27
CA LEU A 45 -8.62 4.28 -18.97
C LEU A 45 -8.50 3.27 -20.12
N GLU A 46 -9.09 2.09 -19.97
CA GLU A 46 -9.16 1.08 -21.02
C GLU A 46 -10.00 1.56 -22.21
N GLU A 47 -11.12 2.26 -21.98
CA GLU A 47 -11.90 2.96 -23.02
C GLU A 47 -11.05 3.99 -23.80
N LEU A 48 -9.99 4.52 -23.19
CA LEU A 48 -9.05 5.46 -23.81
C LEU A 48 -7.83 4.77 -24.44
N GLY A 49 -7.79 3.43 -24.47
CA GLY A 49 -6.70 2.63 -25.03
C GLY A 49 -5.49 2.46 -24.11
N LEU A 50 -5.61 2.79 -22.83
CA LEU A 50 -4.56 2.62 -21.81
C LEU A 50 -4.84 1.37 -20.96
N LYS A 51 -4.17 0.28 -21.30
CA LYS A 51 -4.31 -1.03 -20.66
C LYS A 51 -3.58 -1.09 -19.30
N LYS A 52 -3.94 -2.09 -18.48
CA LYS A 52 -3.46 -2.30 -17.10
C LYS A 52 -1.94 -2.52 -16.98
N ASP A 53 -1.27 -2.94 -18.03
CA ASP A 53 0.20 -3.05 -18.08
C ASP A 53 0.89 -1.68 -17.96
N ARG A 54 0.29 -0.63 -18.54
CA ARG A 54 0.81 0.74 -18.53
C ARG A 54 0.21 1.62 -17.45
N VAL A 55 -0.87 1.20 -16.80
CA VAL A 55 -1.60 1.99 -15.80
C VAL A 55 -1.42 1.38 -14.42
N THR A 56 -1.23 2.23 -13.40
CA THR A 56 -1.28 1.79 -12.01
C THR A 56 -2.04 2.81 -11.17
N VAL A 57 -2.97 2.33 -10.35
CA VAL A 57 -3.70 3.15 -9.38
C VAL A 57 -3.07 2.96 -8.01
N ILE A 58 -2.69 4.06 -7.36
CA ILE A 58 -2.06 4.08 -6.03
C ILE A 58 -2.82 5.00 -5.06
N SER A 59 -2.67 4.80 -3.75
CA SER A 59 -3.22 5.75 -2.77
C SER A 59 -2.39 7.04 -2.70
N GLN A 60 -2.96 8.11 -2.16
CA GLN A 60 -2.24 9.35 -1.86
C GLN A 60 -1.10 9.10 -0.86
N VAL A 61 -1.30 8.17 0.08
CA VAL A 61 -0.25 7.74 1.02
C VAL A 61 0.91 7.11 0.27
N GLN A 62 0.67 6.17 -0.64
CA GLN A 62 1.73 5.60 -1.47
C GLN A 62 2.44 6.67 -2.31
N SER A 63 1.67 7.58 -2.91
CA SER A 63 2.23 8.69 -3.68
C SER A 63 3.13 9.59 -2.81
N TYR A 64 2.74 9.88 -1.57
CA TYR A 64 3.56 10.60 -0.62
C TYR A 64 4.88 9.86 -0.32
N MET A 65 4.85 8.54 -0.17
CA MET A 65 6.06 7.74 0.07
C MET A 65 7.03 7.83 -1.11
N TYR A 66 6.56 7.68 -2.35
CA TYR A 66 7.39 7.88 -3.54
C TYR A 66 7.96 9.29 -3.62
N TYR A 67 7.15 10.30 -3.30
CA TYR A 67 7.59 11.69 -3.28
C TYR A 67 8.75 11.91 -2.30
N VAL A 68 8.64 11.41 -1.07
CA VAL A 68 9.65 11.56 -0.03
C VAL A 68 10.95 10.86 -0.41
N LEU A 69 10.90 9.62 -0.90
CA LEU A 69 12.11 8.88 -1.28
C LEU A 69 12.87 9.52 -2.45
N CYS A 70 12.19 10.26 -3.33
CA CYS A 70 12.83 11.02 -4.40
C CYS A 70 13.42 12.37 -3.95
N GLN A 71 13.24 12.76 -2.69
CA GLN A 71 13.91 13.94 -2.15
C GLN A 71 15.36 13.63 -1.78
N LYS A 72 16.15 14.68 -1.54
CA LYS A 72 17.54 14.55 -1.06
C LYS A 72 17.57 13.69 0.22
N PRO A 73 18.59 12.84 0.43
CA PRO A 73 18.66 11.92 1.59
C PRO A 73 18.50 12.58 2.96
N GLU A 74 18.96 13.81 3.09
CA GLU A 74 18.79 14.67 4.28
C GLU A 74 17.31 14.93 4.67
N ILE A 75 16.37 14.86 3.71
CA ILE A 75 14.94 15.04 3.97
C ILE A 75 14.37 13.84 4.74
N TRP A 76 14.84 12.63 4.42
CA TRP A 76 14.37 11.38 5.01
C TRP A 76 15.44 10.71 5.89
N ALA A 77 16.40 11.50 6.39
CA ALA A 77 17.45 11.00 7.28
C ALA A 77 16.87 10.38 8.56
N ASN A 78 15.77 10.97 9.05
CA ASN A 78 14.95 10.46 10.16
C ASN A 78 13.48 10.43 9.72
N GLU A 79 12.53 10.59 10.66
CA GLU A 79 11.11 10.58 10.36
C GLU A 79 10.70 11.80 9.52
N VAL A 80 9.69 11.62 8.66
CA VAL A 80 9.13 12.67 7.81
C VAL A 80 7.64 12.80 8.11
N ALA A 81 7.25 13.97 8.58
CA ALA A 81 5.87 14.29 8.88
C ALA A 81 5.17 14.88 7.66
N LEU A 82 3.89 14.52 7.48
CA LEU A 82 2.98 15.18 6.55
C LEU A 82 1.71 15.56 7.30
N PHE A 83 1.30 16.82 7.20
CA PHE A 83 0.00 17.30 7.62
C PHE A 83 -0.84 17.62 6.40
N THR A 84 -2.04 17.07 6.35
CA THR A 84 -3.03 17.37 5.31
C THR A 84 -4.21 18.07 5.95
N TYR A 85 -4.62 19.23 5.46
CA TYR A 85 -5.83 19.89 5.95
C TYR A 85 -6.72 20.30 4.79
N ASP A 86 -7.87 19.62 4.68
CA ASP A 86 -8.83 19.79 3.59
C ASP A 86 -10.27 19.70 4.13
N GLU A 87 -11.26 19.70 3.23
CA GLU A 87 -12.69 19.55 3.56
C GLU A 87 -13.00 18.26 4.35
N THR A 88 -12.13 17.24 4.22
CA THR A 88 -12.23 15.98 4.97
C THR A 88 -11.66 16.05 6.38
N GLY A 89 -11.02 17.15 6.75
CA GLY A 89 -10.41 17.35 8.07
C GLY A 89 -8.87 17.36 8.06
N LEU A 90 -8.30 17.40 9.27
CA LEU A 90 -6.86 17.48 9.51
C LEU A 90 -6.33 16.08 9.80
N PHE A 91 -5.34 15.64 9.01
CA PHE A 91 -4.66 14.36 9.23
C PHE A 91 -3.17 14.55 9.35
N TYR A 92 -2.55 13.70 10.17
CA TYR A 92 -1.12 13.59 10.32
C TYR A 92 -0.64 12.23 9.83
N TYR A 93 0.45 12.24 9.07
CA TYR A 93 1.12 11.05 8.58
C TYR A 93 2.58 11.08 9.03
N ASN A 94 3.06 9.97 9.58
CA ASN A 94 4.45 9.79 9.96
C ASN A 94 5.11 8.75 9.07
N LEU A 95 6.05 9.18 8.23
CA LEU A 95 6.85 8.27 7.42
C LEU A 95 8.13 7.89 8.16
N THR A 96 8.35 6.60 8.31
CA THR A 96 9.57 6.02 8.85
C THR A 96 10.15 5.02 7.84
N MET A 97 11.46 4.77 7.93
CA MET A 97 12.12 3.77 7.11
C MET A 97 12.91 2.80 7.98
N ASN A 98 12.52 1.54 7.97
CA ASN A 98 13.22 0.45 8.62
C ASN A 98 14.30 -0.12 7.69
N LYS A 99 15.54 0.31 7.92
CA LYS A 99 16.72 -0.14 7.16
C LYS A 99 17.32 -1.46 7.66
N ARG A 100 16.77 -2.07 8.71
CA ARG A 100 17.26 -3.35 9.26
C ARG A 100 16.77 -4.56 8.47
N MET A 101 15.75 -4.38 7.64
CA MET A 101 15.14 -5.42 6.80
C MET A 101 15.60 -5.25 5.35
N GLN A 102 15.63 -6.32 4.58
CA GLN A 102 15.80 -6.28 3.12
C GLN A 102 14.63 -7.00 2.46
N PRO A 103 13.91 -6.35 1.54
CA PRO A 103 13.98 -4.93 1.15
C PRO A 103 13.67 -3.96 2.31
N TYR A 104 14.10 -2.70 2.20
CA TYR A 104 13.83 -1.66 3.21
C TYR A 104 12.33 -1.38 3.32
N ALA A 105 11.78 -1.47 4.53
CA ALA A 105 10.37 -1.16 4.75
C ALA A 105 10.18 0.34 4.96
N VAL A 106 9.38 0.96 4.11
CA VAL A 106 8.94 2.36 4.22
C VAL A 106 7.53 2.31 4.78
N ILE A 107 7.33 2.87 5.97
CA ILE A 107 6.09 2.71 6.74
C ILE A 107 5.48 4.08 6.92
N VAL A 108 4.16 4.19 6.70
CA VAL A 108 3.41 5.40 7.03
C VAL A 108 2.32 5.06 8.04
N ASP A 109 2.39 5.69 9.20
CA ASP A 109 1.32 5.71 10.21
C ASP A 109 0.45 6.95 10.01
N ARG A 110 -0.87 6.79 10.15
CA ARG A 110 -1.86 7.86 10.01
C ARG A 110 -2.56 8.12 11.35
N ILE A 111 -2.76 9.38 11.67
CA ILE A 111 -3.56 9.84 12.81
C ILE A 111 -4.60 10.84 12.30
N ASP A 112 -5.86 10.62 12.67
CA ASP A 112 -6.94 11.57 12.44
C ASP A 112 -6.96 12.63 13.54
N LEU A 113 -6.74 13.88 13.14
CA LEU A 113 -6.72 15.06 14.01
C LEU A 113 -7.89 15.99 13.69
N SER A 114 -8.90 15.53 12.95
CA SER A 114 -10.00 16.38 12.47
C SER A 114 -10.84 16.95 13.60
N HIS A 115 -10.86 16.29 14.75
CA HIS A 115 -11.53 16.77 15.96
C HIS A 115 -10.77 17.92 16.66
N GLU A 116 -9.47 18.05 16.43
CA GLU A 116 -8.62 19.08 17.05
C GLU A 116 -8.71 20.42 16.31
N LEU A 117 -9.09 20.41 15.03
CA LEU A 117 -9.19 21.61 14.21
C LEU A 117 -10.36 21.51 13.22
N THR A 118 -11.53 21.97 13.65
CA THR A 118 -12.75 21.91 12.84
C THR A 118 -12.98 23.22 12.06
N PRO A 119 -13.67 23.17 10.90
CA PRO A 119 -14.03 24.39 10.17
C PRO A 119 -14.87 25.39 10.98
N GLN A 120 -15.71 24.91 11.91
CA GLN A 120 -16.53 25.78 12.77
C GLN A 120 -15.68 26.67 13.68
N MET A 121 -14.52 26.18 14.15
CA MET A 121 -13.62 26.97 14.99
C MET A 121 -13.13 28.24 14.31
N PHE A 122 -12.99 28.24 12.98
CA PHE A 122 -12.61 29.43 12.21
C PHE A 122 -13.73 30.48 12.13
N GLN A 123 -14.98 30.09 12.42
CA GLN A 123 -16.14 30.99 12.45
C GLN A 123 -16.42 31.48 13.88
N GLU A 124 -16.17 30.65 14.88
CA GLU A 124 -16.55 30.87 16.28
C GLU A 124 -15.41 31.44 17.15
N GLU A 125 -14.16 31.18 16.81
CA GLU A 125 -12.99 31.57 17.61
C GLU A 125 -12.11 32.60 16.87
N PRO A 126 -11.46 33.53 17.59
CA PRO A 126 -10.42 34.39 17.02
C PRO A 126 -9.28 33.58 16.41
N LEU A 127 -8.71 34.05 15.29
CA LEU A 127 -7.67 33.35 14.54
C LEU A 127 -6.43 33.04 15.40
N GLU A 128 -6.08 33.93 16.34
CA GLU A 128 -4.96 33.74 17.26
C GLU A 128 -5.14 32.49 18.14
N ARG A 129 -6.39 32.21 18.55
CA ARG A 129 -6.71 31.03 19.37
C ARG A 129 -6.64 29.75 18.54
N VAL A 130 -7.11 29.80 17.29
CA VAL A 130 -6.99 28.70 16.32
C VAL A 130 -5.52 28.40 16.03
N LEU A 131 -4.71 29.44 15.82
CA LEU A 131 -3.26 29.31 15.59
C LEU A 131 -2.52 28.70 16.78
N TYR A 132 -2.84 29.17 18.00
CA TYR A 132 -2.26 28.61 19.22
C TYR A 132 -2.62 27.13 19.38
N ARG A 133 -3.86 26.75 19.09
CA ARG A 133 -4.30 25.34 19.12
C ARG A 133 -3.54 24.50 18.11
N LEU A 134 -3.43 24.95 16.86
CA LEU A 134 -2.66 24.27 15.82
C LEU A 134 -1.19 24.11 16.24
N GLU A 135 -0.54 25.17 16.71
CA GLU A 135 0.85 25.10 17.15
C GLU A 135 1.05 24.11 18.29
N LYS A 136 0.17 24.14 19.30
CA LYS A 136 0.19 23.18 20.40
C LYS A 136 0.05 21.75 19.88
N LEU A 137 -0.89 21.51 18.97
CA LEU A 137 -1.14 20.21 18.37
C LEU A 137 0.09 19.70 17.58
N LEU A 138 0.67 20.54 16.71
CA LEU A 138 1.88 20.21 15.96
C LEU A 138 3.04 19.84 16.90
N ASN A 139 3.25 20.63 17.95
CA ASN A 139 4.30 20.36 18.92
C ASN A 139 4.04 19.07 19.72
N GLN A 140 2.79 18.77 20.07
CA GLN A 140 2.41 17.54 20.77
C GLN A 140 2.65 16.31 19.89
N VAL A 141 2.19 16.34 18.63
CA VAL A 141 2.30 15.20 17.71
C VAL A 141 3.75 14.92 17.31
N LEU A 142 4.58 15.97 17.23
CA LEU A 142 6.01 15.88 16.92
C LEU A 142 6.90 15.73 18.15
N TYR A 143 6.33 15.73 19.36
CA TYR A 143 7.09 15.63 20.59
C TYR A 143 7.85 14.30 20.67
N LYS A 144 9.13 14.35 21.07
CA LYS A 144 10.06 13.20 21.14
C LYS A 144 10.30 12.46 19.81
N LYS A 145 9.78 12.96 18.69
CA LYS A 145 10.07 12.40 17.36
C LYS A 145 11.26 13.11 16.74
N LEU A 146 12.21 12.34 16.24
CA LEU A 146 13.32 12.87 15.47
C LEU A 146 12.84 13.10 14.03
N THR A 147 12.22 14.26 13.79
CA THR A 147 11.63 14.59 12.48
C THR A 147 12.58 15.48 11.68
N SER A 148 13.01 15.01 10.49
CA SER A 148 13.94 15.76 9.62
C SER A 148 13.21 16.80 8.77
N ALA A 149 11.99 16.47 8.34
CA ALA A 149 11.19 17.32 7.49
C ALA A 149 9.69 17.21 7.81
N VAL A 150 8.98 18.31 7.61
CA VAL A 150 7.54 18.43 7.73
C VAL A 150 6.98 18.95 6.41
N PHE A 151 6.06 18.21 5.82
CA PHE A 151 5.27 18.61 4.66
C PHE A 151 3.88 19.05 5.12
N MET A 152 3.35 20.11 4.50
CA MET A 152 1.99 20.58 4.69
C MET A 152 1.31 20.77 3.35
N THR A 153 0.10 20.22 3.21
CA THR A 153 -0.70 20.25 1.98
C THR A 153 -2.18 20.31 2.29
N GLY A 154 -2.98 20.69 1.31
CA GLY A 154 -4.43 20.83 1.43
C GLY A 154 -4.83 22.30 1.53
N LYS A 155 -6.06 22.58 1.12
CA LYS A 155 -6.65 23.93 1.03
C LYS A 155 -6.62 24.66 2.37
N GLY A 156 -6.72 23.92 3.48
CA GLY A 156 -6.68 24.48 4.83
C GLY A 156 -5.33 25.13 5.20
N PHE A 157 -4.25 24.79 4.50
CA PHE A 157 -2.94 25.45 4.67
C PHE A 157 -2.66 26.52 3.59
N GLU A 158 -3.64 26.85 2.75
CA GLU A 158 -3.49 27.96 1.79
C GLU A 158 -3.53 29.32 2.50
N GLY A 159 -2.75 30.27 1.97
CA GLY A 159 -2.62 31.62 2.53
C GLY A 159 -1.53 31.75 3.59
N ASN A 160 -1.55 32.86 4.32
CA ASN A 160 -0.47 33.26 5.24
C ASN A 160 -0.82 33.07 6.72
N TRP A 161 -1.99 32.55 7.05
CA TRP A 161 -2.48 32.51 8.43
C TRP A 161 -1.58 31.67 9.35
N VAL A 162 -1.06 30.54 8.86
CA VAL A 162 -0.14 29.66 9.61
C VAL A 162 1.33 30.09 9.60
N ARG A 163 1.71 31.14 8.87
CA ARG A 163 3.11 31.44 8.52
C ARG A 163 4.03 31.48 9.75
N ASP A 164 3.61 32.15 10.80
CA ASP A 164 4.43 32.30 12.00
C ASP A 164 4.67 30.98 12.73
N VAL A 165 3.65 30.10 12.75
CA VAL A 165 3.77 28.74 13.29
C VAL A 165 4.78 27.92 12.47
N LEU A 166 4.76 28.07 11.14
CA LEU A 166 5.71 27.37 10.25
C LEU A 166 7.15 27.87 10.43
N VAL A 167 7.34 29.18 10.59
CA VAL A 167 8.66 29.76 10.85
C VAL A 167 9.22 29.21 12.17
N ARG A 168 8.42 29.18 13.23
CA ARG A 168 8.84 28.58 14.51
C ARG A 168 9.16 27.10 14.38
N LEU A 169 8.33 26.34 13.66
CA LEU A 169 8.56 24.92 13.41
C LEU A 169 9.86 24.69 12.62
N SER A 170 10.20 25.60 11.69
CA SER A 170 11.40 25.51 10.85
C SER A 170 12.74 25.72 11.58
N SER A 171 12.71 26.14 12.85
CA SER A 171 13.93 26.35 13.65
C SER A 171 14.79 25.09 13.85
N SER A 172 14.16 23.90 13.82
CA SER A 172 14.81 22.61 14.13
C SER A 172 14.72 21.59 13.01
N ARG A 173 13.96 21.87 11.95
CA ARG A 173 13.64 20.93 10.86
C ARG A 173 13.23 21.67 9.60
N ARG A 174 13.25 20.99 8.45
CA ARG A 174 12.81 21.59 7.19
C ARG A 174 11.30 21.57 7.08
N VAL A 175 10.69 22.67 6.64
CA VAL A 175 9.24 22.77 6.47
C VAL A 175 8.93 23.10 5.01
N PHE A 176 8.04 22.34 4.40
CA PHE A 176 7.61 22.50 3.02
C PHE A 176 6.10 22.64 2.97
N VAL A 177 5.61 23.63 2.23
CA VAL A 177 4.18 23.84 1.97
C VAL A 177 3.95 23.75 0.47
N GLY A 178 2.97 22.96 0.04
CA GLY A 178 2.61 22.92 -1.38
C GLY A 178 1.55 21.88 -1.71
N GLN A 179 0.80 22.15 -2.79
CA GLN A 179 -0.40 21.37 -3.17
C GLN A 179 -0.13 20.26 -4.19
N ASN A 180 1.10 20.13 -4.69
CA ASN A 180 1.41 19.23 -5.82
C ASN A 180 2.17 17.96 -5.44
N LEU A 181 2.33 17.66 -4.14
CA LEU A 181 3.16 16.54 -3.69
C LEU A 181 2.61 15.19 -4.18
N TYR A 182 1.29 15.01 -4.19
CA TYR A 182 0.66 13.78 -4.68
C TYR A 182 0.80 13.63 -6.20
N ALA A 183 0.64 14.71 -6.96
CA ALA A 183 0.87 14.64 -8.41
C ALA A 183 2.33 14.30 -8.74
N LYS A 184 3.30 14.91 -8.03
CA LYS A 184 4.73 14.61 -8.20
C LYS A 184 5.08 13.19 -7.76
N GLY A 185 4.53 12.73 -6.63
CA GLY A 185 4.70 11.38 -6.13
C GLY A 185 4.21 10.32 -7.10
N ALA A 186 3.05 10.53 -7.73
CA ALA A 186 2.54 9.66 -8.79
C ALA A 186 3.48 9.62 -10.01
N CYS A 187 4.05 10.76 -10.42
CA CYS A 187 5.05 10.79 -11.49
C CYS A 187 6.33 10.02 -11.12
N PHE A 188 6.81 10.13 -9.88
CA PHE A 188 7.97 9.38 -9.40
C PHE A 188 7.68 7.87 -9.34
N ALA A 189 6.49 7.48 -8.90
CA ALA A 189 6.04 6.09 -8.96
C ALA A 189 6.01 5.57 -10.41
N ALA A 190 5.49 6.36 -11.35
CA ALA A 190 5.43 5.99 -12.76
C ALA A 190 6.82 5.72 -13.35
N LYS A 191 7.80 6.58 -13.02
CA LYS A 191 9.21 6.36 -13.37
C LYS A 191 9.75 5.08 -12.72
N GLY A 192 9.53 4.92 -11.42
CA GLY A 192 9.98 3.77 -10.65
C GLY A 192 9.43 2.42 -11.13
N PHE A 193 8.19 2.38 -11.63
CA PHE A 193 7.62 1.19 -12.25
C PHE A 193 8.18 0.92 -13.65
N ALA A 194 8.76 1.92 -14.32
CA ALA A 194 9.35 1.76 -15.64
C ALA A 194 10.84 1.37 -15.57
N ASP A 195 11.56 1.79 -14.54
CA ASP A 195 13.02 1.58 -14.39
C ASP A 195 13.43 0.73 -13.17
N GLU A 196 12.45 0.25 -12.39
CA GLU A 196 12.64 -0.56 -11.19
C GLU A 196 13.46 0.10 -10.06
N SER A 197 13.55 1.44 -10.05
CA SER A 197 14.36 2.20 -9.05
C SER A 197 14.01 1.88 -7.60
N PHE A 198 12.79 1.42 -7.31
CA PHE A 198 12.30 1.14 -5.96
C PHE A 198 12.27 -0.35 -5.59
N ARG A 199 12.89 -1.25 -6.37
CA ARG A 199 12.85 -2.70 -6.10
C ARG A 199 13.39 -3.13 -4.73
N ASN A 200 14.25 -2.31 -4.12
CA ASN A 200 14.83 -2.54 -2.79
C ASN A 200 13.99 -1.94 -1.65
N TYR A 201 12.78 -1.45 -1.94
CA TYR A 201 11.87 -0.87 -0.97
C TYR A 201 10.53 -1.60 -0.99
N VAL A 202 9.93 -1.74 0.19
CA VAL A 202 8.53 -2.16 0.34
C VAL A 202 7.77 -1.04 1.03
N PHE A 203 6.67 -0.62 0.42
CA PHE A 203 5.80 0.43 0.93
C PHE A 203 4.66 -0.18 1.76
N LEU A 204 4.60 0.19 3.04
CA LEU A 204 3.60 -0.26 4.01
C LEU A 204 2.75 0.94 4.49
N SER A 205 1.49 0.98 4.07
CA SER A 205 0.44 1.82 4.65
C SER A 205 -0.57 0.96 5.42
N ASP A 206 -1.59 1.59 6.00
CA ASP A 206 -2.74 0.93 6.64
C ASP A 206 -3.52 -0.02 5.71
N GLU A 207 -3.45 0.19 4.40
CA GLU A 207 -4.08 -0.65 3.38
C GLU A 207 -3.25 -1.89 2.97
N MET A 208 -1.98 -1.97 3.40
CA MET A 208 -1.03 -2.99 2.91
C MET A 208 -0.85 -4.12 3.91
N ILE A 209 -0.72 -5.34 3.39
CA ILE A 209 -0.29 -6.50 4.18
C ILE A 209 1.18 -6.37 4.55
N THR A 210 1.51 -6.72 5.78
CA THR A 210 2.89 -6.63 6.31
C THR A 210 3.65 -7.95 6.22
N SER A 211 2.94 -9.04 5.92
CA SER A 211 3.49 -10.39 5.87
C SER A 211 3.55 -10.92 4.45
N THR A 212 4.63 -11.64 4.16
CA THR A 212 4.75 -12.53 2.99
C THR A 212 4.39 -13.94 3.46
N ILE A 213 3.52 -14.62 2.73
CA ILE A 213 3.15 -16.01 2.99
C ILE A 213 3.74 -16.84 1.86
N THR A 214 4.58 -17.80 2.22
CA THR A 214 5.15 -18.78 1.29
C THR A 214 4.66 -20.18 1.62
N LEU A 215 4.62 -21.03 0.61
CA LEU A 215 4.27 -22.44 0.70
C LEU A 215 5.49 -23.26 0.28
N ARG A 216 5.90 -24.20 1.13
CA ARG A 216 7.00 -25.12 0.84
C ARG A 216 6.55 -26.13 -0.22
N LEU A 217 7.17 -26.09 -1.39
CA LEU A 217 6.87 -26.95 -2.55
C LEU A 217 8.11 -27.67 -3.06
N TYR A 218 7.90 -28.72 -3.86
CA TYR A 218 8.95 -29.37 -4.64
C TYR A 218 8.71 -29.12 -6.14
N GLU A 219 9.65 -28.45 -6.79
CA GLU A 219 9.60 -28.07 -8.22
C GLU A 219 11.02 -28.19 -8.80
N ASP A 220 11.14 -28.62 -10.07
CA ASP A 220 12.44 -28.74 -10.77
C ASP A 220 13.52 -29.49 -9.97
N ALA A 221 13.13 -30.63 -9.38
CA ALA A 221 13.97 -31.51 -8.59
C ALA A 221 14.58 -30.88 -7.31
N LYS A 222 13.99 -29.80 -6.80
CA LYS A 222 14.41 -29.14 -5.56
C LYS A 222 13.23 -28.63 -4.76
N GLU A 223 13.48 -28.39 -3.48
CA GLU A 223 12.53 -27.75 -2.60
C GLU A 223 12.60 -26.23 -2.73
N VAL A 224 11.45 -25.56 -2.75
CA VAL A 224 11.32 -24.12 -2.94
C VAL A 224 10.27 -23.52 -1.99
N GLU A 225 10.51 -22.30 -1.53
CA GLU A 225 9.52 -21.47 -0.83
C GLU A 225 8.72 -20.67 -1.87
N TYR A 226 7.59 -21.22 -2.31
CA TYR A 226 6.75 -20.60 -3.31
C TYR A 226 5.94 -19.44 -2.70
N SER A 227 6.12 -18.23 -3.22
CA SER A 227 5.44 -17.04 -2.70
C SER A 227 3.97 -17.02 -3.10
N MET A 228 3.08 -17.24 -2.13
CA MET A 228 1.63 -17.13 -2.32
C MET A 228 1.23 -15.65 -2.37
N VAL A 229 1.63 -14.88 -1.37
CA VAL A 229 1.40 -13.43 -1.32
C VAL A 229 2.64 -12.71 -0.80
N LYS A 230 2.79 -11.43 -1.14
CA LYS A 230 3.94 -10.60 -0.75
C LYS A 230 3.52 -9.40 0.08
N ALA A 231 4.30 -9.11 1.12
CA ALA A 231 4.17 -7.87 1.88
C ALA A 231 4.25 -6.63 0.96
N GLY A 232 3.50 -5.58 1.31
CA GLY A 232 3.35 -4.37 0.48
C GLY A 232 2.26 -4.47 -0.60
N THR A 233 1.50 -5.57 -0.62
CA THR A 233 0.30 -5.70 -1.47
C THR A 233 -0.91 -5.16 -0.72
N PRO A 234 -1.85 -4.44 -1.38
CA PRO A 234 -3.12 -4.08 -0.75
C PRO A 234 -3.87 -5.34 -0.32
N TRP A 235 -4.43 -5.38 0.88
CA TRP A 235 -5.00 -6.62 1.44
C TRP A 235 -6.10 -7.24 0.55
N TRP A 236 -6.99 -6.42 -0.02
CA TRP A 236 -8.05 -6.90 -0.93
C TRP A 236 -7.53 -7.36 -2.31
N LYS A 237 -6.25 -7.15 -2.62
CA LYS A 237 -5.57 -7.68 -3.82
C LYS A 237 -4.63 -8.84 -3.49
N ALA A 238 -4.39 -9.11 -2.21
CA ALA A 238 -3.52 -10.18 -1.76
C ALA A 238 -4.28 -11.51 -1.79
N GLU A 239 -4.59 -11.97 -3.00
CA GLU A 239 -5.21 -13.26 -3.26
C GLU A 239 -4.39 -14.00 -4.30
N HIS A 240 -4.07 -15.27 -4.02
CA HIS A 240 -3.38 -16.14 -4.95
C HIS A 240 -3.80 -17.58 -4.79
N THR A 241 -3.95 -18.27 -5.90
CA THR A 241 -4.26 -19.71 -5.95
C THR A 241 -3.14 -20.45 -6.67
N VAL A 242 -2.64 -21.51 -6.05
CA VAL A 242 -1.71 -22.45 -6.65
C VAL A 242 -2.33 -23.85 -6.68
N THR A 243 -2.06 -24.61 -7.73
CA THR A 243 -2.48 -26.02 -7.82
C THR A 243 -1.26 -26.91 -7.63
N VAL A 244 -1.34 -27.87 -6.72
CA VAL A 244 -0.24 -28.76 -6.35
C VAL A 244 -0.67 -30.23 -6.39
N ILE A 245 0.29 -31.13 -6.51
CA ILE A 245 0.09 -32.57 -6.38
C ILE A 245 0.72 -32.98 -5.04
N LEU A 246 -0.05 -33.72 -4.24
CA LEU A 246 0.40 -34.19 -2.94
C LEU A 246 1.38 -35.36 -3.11
N ASP A 247 2.50 -35.32 -2.39
CA ASP A 247 3.53 -36.37 -2.41
C ASP A 247 3.73 -36.92 -0.99
N GLU A 248 3.10 -38.07 -0.70
CA GLU A 248 3.26 -38.83 0.56
C GLU A 248 3.18 -38.01 1.88
N THR A 249 2.41 -36.91 1.88
CA THR A 249 2.20 -36.05 3.05
C THR A 249 0.72 -35.81 3.32
N LYS A 250 0.36 -35.51 4.56
CA LYS A 250 -0.98 -35.04 4.96
C LYS A 250 -0.96 -33.60 5.50
N GLU A 251 0.14 -32.90 5.28
CA GLU A 251 0.38 -31.57 5.82
C GLU A 251 0.89 -30.62 4.74
N LEU A 252 0.51 -29.35 4.84
CA LEU A 252 1.08 -28.26 4.07
C LEU A 252 1.85 -27.34 5.02
N CYS A 253 3.09 -26.98 4.68
CA CYS A 253 3.91 -26.10 5.50
C CYS A 253 3.93 -24.70 4.88
N PHE A 254 3.37 -23.73 5.61
CA PHE A 254 3.44 -22.31 5.27
C PHE A 254 4.50 -21.63 6.11
N THR A 255 5.21 -20.67 5.51
CA THR A 255 6.08 -19.75 6.23
C THR A 255 5.51 -18.34 6.14
N VAL A 256 5.21 -17.76 7.30
CA VAL A 256 4.72 -16.40 7.45
C VAL A 256 5.87 -15.49 7.87
N SER A 257 6.30 -14.61 6.96
CA SER A 257 7.39 -13.66 7.19
C SER A 257 6.84 -12.24 7.29
N ASN A 258 6.71 -11.72 8.51
CA ASN A 258 6.25 -10.34 8.76
C ASN A 258 7.43 -9.36 8.72
N LEU A 259 7.36 -8.32 7.88
CA LEU A 259 8.44 -7.32 7.73
C LEU A 259 8.69 -6.47 8.99
N LEU A 260 7.76 -6.48 9.95
CA LEU A 260 7.85 -5.77 11.21
C LEU A 260 8.33 -6.68 12.36
N LYS A 261 8.33 -8.00 12.16
CA LYS A 261 8.82 -8.99 13.13
C LYS A 261 10.16 -9.56 12.66
N ARG A 262 10.95 -10.11 13.59
CA ARG A 262 12.28 -10.65 13.26
C ARG A 262 12.25 -12.09 12.78
N GLU A 263 11.40 -12.90 13.40
CA GLU A 263 11.39 -14.34 13.17
C GLU A 263 10.18 -14.71 12.32
N PRO A 264 10.38 -15.50 11.25
CA PRO A 264 9.26 -16.06 10.51
C PRO A 264 8.55 -17.11 11.36
N LEU A 265 7.23 -17.20 11.19
CA LEU A 265 6.39 -18.20 11.82
C LEU A 265 6.16 -19.34 10.84
N GLN A 266 6.41 -20.58 11.26
CA GLN A 266 6.05 -21.77 10.49
C GLN A 266 4.66 -22.25 10.94
N GLU A 267 3.78 -22.39 9.97
CA GLU A 267 2.39 -22.81 10.16
C GLU A 267 2.16 -24.12 9.42
N VAL A 268 1.85 -25.18 10.17
CA VAL A 268 1.54 -26.50 9.61
C VAL A 268 0.03 -26.62 9.49
N PHE A 269 -0.43 -26.83 8.27
CA PHE A 269 -1.83 -27.03 7.94
C PHE A 269 -2.10 -28.53 7.79
N SER A 270 -2.85 -29.10 8.73
CA SER A 270 -3.27 -30.51 8.67
C SER A 270 -4.43 -30.73 7.70
N LEU A 271 -4.30 -31.71 6.81
CA LEU A 271 -5.33 -32.13 5.86
C LEU A 271 -6.14 -33.32 6.42
N ASP A 272 -6.62 -33.18 7.66
CA ASP A 272 -7.34 -34.23 8.38
C ASP A 272 -8.60 -34.70 7.65
N GLY A 273 -8.80 -36.02 7.66
CA GLY A 273 -9.90 -36.69 6.97
C GLY A 273 -9.77 -36.70 5.44
N MET A 274 -8.56 -36.55 4.90
CA MET A 274 -8.29 -36.89 3.50
C MET A 274 -8.61 -38.36 3.20
N VAL A 275 -9.09 -38.59 1.98
CA VAL A 275 -9.32 -39.94 1.46
C VAL A 275 -7.97 -40.58 1.17
N GLU A 276 -7.82 -41.85 1.57
CA GLU A 276 -6.63 -42.62 1.21
C GLU A 276 -6.67 -42.96 -0.28
N ARG A 277 -5.62 -42.57 -0.98
CA ARG A 277 -5.40 -42.85 -2.41
C ARG A 277 -3.93 -43.13 -2.63
N GLU A 278 -3.63 -43.68 -3.80
CA GLU A 278 -2.24 -43.86 -4.24
C GLU A 278 -1.50 -42.52 -4.26
N ASN A 279 -0.18 -42.57 -4.03
CA ASN A 279 0.64 -41.37 -4.04
C ASN A 279 0.51 -40.63 -5.39
N LYS A 280 0.59 -39.29 -5.37
CA LYS A 280 0.50 -38.41 -6.56
C LYS A 280 -0.83 -38.46 -7.31
N THR A 281 -1.91 -38.89 -6.65
CA THR A 281 -3.27 -38.93 -7.21
C THR A 281 -4.23 -37.91 -6.57
N ILE A 282 -3.71 -37.08 -5.66
CA ILE A 282 -4.46 -36.00 -5.01
C ILE A 282 -3.94 -34.67 -5.53
N ARG A 283 -4.83 -33.88 -6.14
CA ARG A 283 -4.53 -32.55 -6.68
C ARG A 283 -5.27 -31.48 -5.89
N LEU A 284 -4.53 -30.61 -5.23
CA LEU A 284 -5.09 -29.59 -4.36
C LEU A 284 -5.02 -28.22 -5.03
N ALA A 285 -6.10 -27.46 -4.98
CA ALA A 285 -6.08 -26.02 -5.20
C ALA A 285 -5.98 -25.33 -3.83
N ILE A 286 -4.90 -24.59 -3.62
CA ILE A 286 -4.60 -23.87 -2.39
C ILE A 286 -4.74 -22.39 -2.68
N THR A 287 -5.68 -21.73 -2.00
CA THR A 287 -5.93 -20.29 -2.11
C THR A 287 -5.55 -19.61 -0.81
N VAL A 288 -4.79 -18.53 -0.89
CA VAL A 288 -4.56 -17.62 0.23
C VAL A 288 -5.22 -16.30 -0.13
N HIS A 289 -6.05 -15.77 0.76
CA HIS A 289 -6.63 -14.43 0.64
C HIS A 289 -6.65 -13.73 2.00
N PHE A 290 -6.84 -12.41 2.00
CA PHE A 290 -6.86 -11.59 3.23
C PHE A 290 -8.25 -10.99 3.44
N VAL A 291 -8.80 -11.16 4.65
CA VAL A 291 -10.06 -10.52 5.05
C VAL A 291 -9.84 -9.11 5.60
N ASP A 292 -8.65 -8.86 6.14
CA ASP A 292 -8.14 -7.55 6.54
C ASP A 292 -6.60 -7.59 6.45
N ARG A 293 -5.90 -6.52 6.85
CA ARG A 293 -4.43 -6.44 6.72
C ARG A 293 -3.62 -7.37 7.64
N PHE A 294 -4.23 -7.96 8.65
CA PHE A 294 -3.63 -8.80 9.70
C PHE A 294 -4.14 -10.25 9.70
N THR A 295 -5.21 -10.53 8.96
CA THR A 295 -5.87 -11.83 8.97
C THR A 295 -5.88 -12.42 7.56
N ALA A 296 -5.16 -13.53 7.39
CA ALA A 296 -5.19 -14.32 6.16
C ALA A 296 -6.03 -15.58 6.35
N VAL A 297 -6.69 -16.03 5.29
CA VAL A 297 -7.45 -17.27 5.23
C VAL A 297 -6.85 -18.14 4.13
N VAL A 298 -6.48 -19.36 4.51
CA VAL A 298 -5.99 -20.39 3.61
C VAL A 298 -7.12 -21.38 3.38
N THR A 299 -7.50 -21.56 2.11
CA THR A 299 -8.51 -22.53 1.69
C THR A 299 -7.85 -23.58 0.80
N VAL A 300 -8.04 -24.85 1.12
CA VAL A 300 -7.51 -25.98 0.36
C VAL A 300 -8.67 -26.81 -0.17
N ARG A 301 -8.68 -27.10 -1.46
CA ARG A 301 -9.73 -27.89 -2.11
C ARG A 301 -9.14 -29.04 -2.92
N ASP A 302 -9.65 -30.26 -2.72
CA ASP A 302 -9.35 -31.37 -3.65
C ASP A 302 -10.06 -31.13 -4.99
N THR A 303 -9.28 -31.03 -6.05
CA THR A 303 -9.76 -30.84 -7.42
C THR A 303 -9.81 -32.13 -8.23
N GLY A 304 -9.22 -33.21 -7.72
CA GLY A 304 -9.09 -34.48 -8.43
C GLY A 304 -8.42 -34.37 -9.81
N PHE A 305 -8.48 -35.46 -10.57
CA PHE A 305 -8.01 -35.58 -11.96
C PHE A 305 -9.17 -35.92 -12.92
N GLY A 306 -10.37 -35.41 -12.64
CA GLY A 306 -11.57 -35.71 -13.41
C GLY A 306 -12.02 -37.15 -13.18
N GLU A 307 -12.19 -37.93 -14.25
CA GLU A 307 -12.67 -39.32 -14.18
C GLU A 307 -11.65 -40.28 -13.59
N PHE A 308 -10.34 -40.00 -13.73
CA PHE A 308 -9.28 -40.86 -13.20
C PHE A 308 -9.28 -40.88 -11.66
N TYR A 309 -9.50 -39.71 -11.05
CA TYR A 309 -9.63 -39.55 -9.60
C TYR A 309 -10.62 -38.42 -9.32
N ALA A 310 -11.85 -38.77 -8.95
CA ALA A 310 -12.91 -37.79 -8.69
C ALA A 310 -12.58 -36.89 -7.48
N THR A 311 -12.99 -35.63 -7.53
CA THR A 311 -12.95 -34.76 -6.34
C THR A 311 -13.87 -35.32 -5.25
N ASN A 312 -13.46 -35.19 -3.98
CA ASN A 312 -14.33 -35.46 -2.84
C ASN A 312 -15.11 -34.21 -2.36
N TYR A 313 -15.01 -33.08 -3.08
CA TYR A 313 -15.57 -31.77 -2.74
C TYR A 313 -15.18 -31.24 -1.35
N ARG A 314 -14.16 -31.83 -0.71
CA ARG A 314 -13.71 -31.43 0.61
C ARG A 314 -12.94 -30.13 0.51
N ILE A 315 -13.23 -29.26 1.46
CA ILE A 315 -12.58 -27.97 1.63
C ILE A 315 -12.03 -27.95 3.05
N TRP A 316 -10.74 -27.66 3.17
CA TRP A 316 -10.13 -27.32 4.45
C TRP A 316 -9.90 -25.82 4.50
N GLU A 317 -10.04 -25.24 5.69
CA GLU A 317 -9.85 -23.81 5.92
C GLU A 317 -9.05 -23.59 7.20
N GLN A 318 -8.09 -22.67 7.16
CA GLN A 318 -7.34 -22.22 8.33
C GLN A 318 -7.14 -20.72 8.27
N THR A 319 -7.39 -20.05 9.39
CA THR A 319 -7.11 -18.63 9.57
C THR A 319 -5.72 -18.45 10.16
N LEU A 320 -4.91 -17.58 9.56
CA LEU A 320 -3.59 -17.19 10.04
C LEU A 320 -3.65 -15.75 10.57
N THR A 321 -3.33 -15.56 11.84
CA THR A 321 -3.24 -14.23 12.49
C THR A 321 -1.79 -13.75 12.50
N LEU A 322 -1.50 -12.61 11.87
CA LEU A 322 -0.15 -12.28 11.34
C LEU A 322 0.70 -11.30 12.16
#